data_AF-A0AAN3NUC1-F1
#
_entry.id   AF-A0AAN3NUC1-F1
#
_cell.length_a   1.000
_cell.length_b   1.000
_cell.length_c   1.000
_cell.angle_alpha   90.00
_cell.angle_beta   90.00
_cell.angle_gamma   90.00
#
_symmetry.space_group_name_H-M   'P 1'
#
loop_
_entity.id
_entity.type
_entity.pdbx_description
1 polymer ?
#
loop_
_entity_poly.entity_id
_entity_poly.type
_entity_poly.pdbx_seq_one_letter_code
_entity_poly.pdbx_strand_id
1 'polypeptide(L)' 'MEKDLKELREYLLLTPDYPESNDCQVNLSTEDVTNEEISERLGIVPGWMDNIDSSQLI' A
#
# COMPACT_ATOMS: atom_id res chain seq x y z
N MET A 1 16.46 4.32 -21.03
CA MET A 1 16.39 2.88 -20.70
C MET A 1 15.46 2.79 -19.53
N GLU A 2 14.29 2.19 -19.74
CA GLU A 2 13.35 1.93 -18.66
C GLU A 2 13.99 0.82 -17.81
N LYS A 3 14.22 1.09 -16.53
CA LYS A 3 14.72 0.08 -15.58
C LYS A 3 13.54 -0.69 -15.04
N ASP A 4 13.68 -2.00 -14.94
CA ASP A 4 12.73 -2.83 -14.20
C ASP A 4 12.68 -2.39 -12.72
N LEU A 5 11.53 -2.58 -12.06
CA LEU A 5 11.31 -2.17 -10.67
C LEU A 5 12.33 -2.81 -9.72
N LYS A 6 12.72 -4.05 -10.00
CA LYS A 6 13.76 -4.77 -9.25
C LYS A 6 15.13 -4.13 -9.43
N GLU A 7 15.52 -3.85 -10.67
CA GLU A 7 16.81 -3.22 -10.98
C GLU A 7 16.94 -1.81 -10.37
N LEU A 8 15.84 -1.06 -10.34
CA LEU A 8 15.81 0.26 -9.72
C LEU A 8 16.01 0.18 -8.21
N ARG A 9 15.40 -0.82 -7.57
CA ARG A 9 15.45 -1.04 -6.13
C ARG A 9 16.83 -1.48 -5.64
N GLU A 10 17.46 -2.42 -6.36
CA GLU A 10 18.85 -2.83 -6.11
C GLU A 10 19.81 -1.65 -6.27
N TYR A 11 19.60 -0.81 -7.28
CA TYR A 11 20.40 0.39 -7.52
C TYR A 11 20.27 1.44 -6.41
N LEU A 12 19.06 1.64 -5.88
CA LEU A 12 18.78 2.66 -4.87
C LEU A 12 19.11 2.22 -3.43
N LEU A 13 19.47 0.94 -3.21
CA LEU A 13 19.81 0.38 -1.89
C LEU A 13 18.76 0.72 -0.81
N LEU A 14 17.47 0.75 -1.21
CA LEU A 14 16.39 1.14 -0.32
C LEU A 14 16.18 0.06 0.73
N THR A 15 16.24 0.47 1.99
CA THR A 15 15.81 -0.35 3.11
C THR A 15 14.44 0.11 3.58
N PRO A 16 13.57 -0.82 4.02
CA PRO A 16 13.80 -2.27 4.15
C PRO A 16 13.60 -3.06 2.84
N ASP A 17 14.04 -4.32 2.87
CA ASP A 17 13.87 -5.25 1.76
C ASP A 17 12.39 -5.72 1.65
N TYR A 18 11.47 -4.83 1.26
CA TYR A 18 10.08 -5.20 0.98
C TYR A 18 9.94 -6.23 -0.15
N PRO A 19 9.16 -7.29 0.02
CA PRO A 19 8.90 -8.26 -1.04
C PRO A 19 8.21 -7.59 -2.24
N GLU A 20 8.51 -8.06 -3.46
CA GLU A 20 7.88 -7.55 -4.68
C GLU A 20 6.37 -7.82 -4.71
N SER A 21 5.93 -8.90 -4.05
CA SER A 21 4.53 -9.20 -3.80
C SER A 21 4.15 -8.91 -2.36
N ASN A 22 3.03 -8.21 -2.17
CA ASN A 22 2.38 -8.15 -0.88
C ASN A 22 1.37 -9.31 -0.80
N ASP A 23 1.73 -10.40 -0.13
CA ASP A 23 0.87 -11.58 0.00
C ASP A 23 -0.48 -11.25 0.66
N CYS A 24 -0.55 -10.23 1.52
CA CYS A 24 -1.83 -9.75 2.08
C CYS A 24 -2.72 -9.10 1.01
N GLN A 25 -2.14 -8.44 0.00
CA GLN A 25 -2.87 -7.90 -1.15
C GLN A 25 -3.15 -8.96 -2.22
N VAL A 26 -2.24 -9.90 -2.47
CA VAL A 26 -2.45 -10.98 -3.45
C VAL A 26 -3.58 -11.93 -3.02
N ASN A 27 -3.77 -12.11 -1.71
CA ASN A 27 -4.89 -12.88 -1.16
C ASN A 27 -6.21 -12.09 -1.09
N LEU A 28 -6.20 -10.78 -1.34
CA LEU A 28 -7.40 -9.98 -1.54
C LEU A 28 -7.78 -10.09 -3.02
N SER A 29 -8.61 -11.08 -3.35
CA SER A 29 -9.38 -11.03 -4.61
C SER A 29 -10.13 -9.69 -4.63
N THR A 30 -9.73 -8.77 -5.50
CA THR A 30 -10.31 -7.42 -5.59
C THR A 30 -11.76 -7.41 -6.08
N GLU A 31 -12.35 -8.59 -6.34
CA GLU A 31 -13.67 -8.70 -6.95
C GLU A 31 -14.81 -8.61 -5.93
N ASP A 32 -14.60 -8.86 -4.62
CA ASP A 32 -15.69 -8.92 -3.63
C ASP A 32 -15.37 -8.36 -2.22
N VAL A 33 -14.38 -7.49 -2.06
CA VAL A 33 -14.04 -6.92 -0.73
C VAL A 33 -14.48 -5.48 -0.62
N THR A 34 -15.31 -5.16 0.36
CA THR A 34 -15.75 -3.79 0.64
C THR A 34 -14.63 -2.98 1.29
N ASN A 35 -14.71 -1.65 1.17
CA ASN A 35 -13.74 -0.75 1.80
C ASN A 35 -13.72 -0.89 3.32
N GLU A 36 -14.86 -1.22 3.93
CA GLU A 36 -15.00 -1.51 5.36
C GLU A 36 -14.23 -2.77 5.77
N GLU A 37 -14.29 -3.82 4.96
CA GLU A 37 -13.57 -5.05 5.28
C GLU A 37 -12.06 -4.89 5.04
N ILE A 38 -11.66 -4.08 4.06
CA ILE A 38 -10.25 -3.69 3.87
C ILE A 38 -9.76 -2.88 5.08
N SER A 39 -10.55 -1.90 5.55
CA SER A 39 -10.13 -1.06 6.67
C SER A 39 -10.00 -1.86 7.97
N GLU A 40 -10.93 -2.77 8.26
CA GLU A 40 -10.83 -3.68 9.42
C GLU A 40 -9.58 -4.56 9.36
N ARG A 41 -9.31 -5.19 8.21
CA ARG A 41 -8.14 -6.08 8.04
C ARG A 41 -6.81 -5.35 8.20
N LEU A 42 -6.73 -4.11 7.71
CA LEU A 42 -5.53 -3.28 7.78
C LEU A 42 -5.41 -2.51 9.11
N GLY A 43 -6.39 -2.62 10.01
CA GLY A 43 -6.43 -1.87 11.27
C GLY A 43 -6.59 -0.36 11.06
N ILE A 44 -7.19 0.05 9.94
CA ILE A 44 -7.45 1.44 9.60
C ILE A 44 -8.69 1.89 10.38
N VAL A 45 -8.53 2.92 11.19
CA VAL A 45 -9.63 3.49 11.98
C VAL A 45 -10.71 4.05 11.04
N PRO A 46 -12.01 3.74 11.26
CA PRO A 46 -13.10 4.36 10.51
C PRO A 46 -13.05 5.89 10.62
N GLY A 47 -13.23 6.59 9.50
CA GLY A 47 -13.14 8.06 9.48
C GLY A 47 -11.73 8.62 9.65
N TRP A 48 -10.68 7.83 9.44
CA TRP A 48 -9.30 8.31 9.49
C TRP A 48 -9.05 9.52 8.56
N MET A 49 -9.71 9.57 7.40
CA MET A 49 -9.62 10.69 6.46
C MET A 49 -10.31 11.95 6.97
N ASP A 50 -11.35 11.83 7.80
CA ASP A 50 -12.08 12.99 8.33
C ASP A 50 -11.23 13.80 9.31
N ASN A 51 -10.22 13.15 9.90
CA ASN A 51 -9.22 13.78 10.77
C ASN A 51 -7.98 14.25 10.02
N ILE A 52 -7.87 13.99 8.71
CA ILE A 52 -6.77 14.52 7.90
C ILE A 52 -7.11 15.95 7.50
N ASP A 53 -6.28 16.87 7.98
CA ASP A 53 -6.21 18.22 7.43
C ASP A 53 -5.76 18.13 5.97
N SER A 54 -6.71 18.26 5.05
CA SER A 54 -6.47 18.14 3.61
C SER A 54 -5.49 19.19 3.09
N SER A 55 -5.26 20.27 3.85
CA SER A 55 -4.23 21.26 3.55
C SER A 55 -2.79 20.74 3.71
N GLN A 56 -2.61 19.55 4.30
CA GLN A 56 -1.31 18.87 4.42
C GLN A 56 -1.03 17.87 3.29
N LEU A 57 -1.98 17.63 2.38
CA LEU A 57 -1.85 16.68 1.25
C LEU A 57 -1.46 17.36 -0.07
N ILE A 58 -0.84 18.55 0.00
CA ILE A 58 -0.39 19.35 -1.15
C ILE A 58 0.75 18.65 -1.90
#